data_AF-A0AAF0DI08-F1
#
_entry.id   AF-A0AAF0DI08-F1
#
_cell.length_a   1.000
_cell.length_b   1.000
_cell.length_c   1.000
_cell.angle_alpha   90.00
_cell.angle_beta   90.00
_cell.angle_gamma   90.00
#
_symmetry.space_group_name_H-M   'P 1'
#
loop_
_entity.id
_entity.type
_entity.pdbx_description
1 polymer ?
#
loop_
_entity_poly.entity_id
_entity_poly.type
_entity_poly.pdbx_seq_one_letter_code
_entity_poly.pdbx_strand_id
1 'polypeptide(L)'
;MVQEYIWWRKHTDRLSSFIRYPPHVPRIHSLTSTTAGRLSALGYTFSAPVQTNVIILDLDAAGIPIAAFVDYLTAAGLQMFPTPKLVFYSQMTEETAEKLIDALGRLITHQRIARDLAAWKDGRWEAYEGVC
;
A
#
# COMPACT_ATOMS: atom_id res chain seq x y z
N MET A 1 16.03 -10.99 -20.93
CA MET A 1 16.34 -9.85 -20.05
C MET A 1 16.61 -8.65 -20.94
N VAL A 2 15.67 -7.72 -21.06
CA VAL A 2 15.93 -6.40 -21.66
C VAL A 2 15.18 -5.38 -20.82
N GLN A 3 15.95 -4.52 -20.15
CA GLN A 3 15.47 -3.28 -19.54
C GLN A 3 15.15 -2.31 -20.68
N GLU A 4 13.96 -1.69 -20.67
CA GLU A 4 13.76 -0.44 -21.40
C GLU A 4 13.00 0.57 -20.53
N TYR A 5 13.75 1.61 -20.15
CA TYR A 5 13.26 2.84 -19.55
C TYR A 5 12.59 3.69 -20.63
N ILE A 6 11.29 3.99 -20.47
CA ILE A 6 10.57 4.87 -21.39
C ILE A 6 10.87 6.32 -21.03
N TRP A 7 11.88 6.87 -21.72
CA TRP A 7 12.15 8.29 -21.84
C TRP A 7 11.10 8.96 -22.75
N TRP A 8 10.71 10.17 -22.36
CA TRP A 8 9.75 11.02 -23.05
C TRP A 8 10.27 11.45 -24.43
N ARG A 9 9.34 11.58 -25.40
CA ARG A 9 9.39 12.48 -26.58
C ARG A 9 10.21 12.03 -27.81
N LYS A 10 9.52 11.44 -28.79
CA LYS A 10 9.55 11.86 -30.22
C LYS A 10 8.19 11.55 -30.84
N HIS A 11 7.79 12.34 -31.84
CA HIS A 11 6.50 12.39 -32.54
C HIS A 11 5.51 13.45 -32.02
N THR A 12 5.98 14.69 -31.97
CA THR A 12 5.15 15.80 -32.45
C THR A 12 5.03 15.65 -33.96
N ASP A 13 3.84 15.29 -34.45
CA ASP A 13 3.19 16.10 -35.48
C ASP A 13 1.75 15.63 -35.76
N ARG A 14 0.91 16.64 -35.98
CA ARG A 14 -0.44 16.63 -36.53
C ARG A 14 -1.63 16.30 -35.61
N LEU A 15 -2.52 17.31 -35.61
CA LEU A 15 -3.94 17.33 -35.23
C LEU A 15 -4.23 17.73 -33.78
N SER A 16 -4.55 19.01 -33.65
CA SER A 16 -5.47 19.58 -32.68
C SER A 16 -6.78 18.79 -32.66
N SER A 17 -6.93 17.86 -31.71
CA SER A 17 -8.23 17.43 -31.22
C SER A 17 -8.08 16.80 -29.82
N PHE A 18 -8.77 17.43 -28.87
CA PHE A 18 -9.01 17.01 -27.50
C PHE A 18 -7.80 16.99 -26.55
N ILE A 19 -7.87 17.89 -25.57
CA ILE A 19 -7.22 17.76 -24.26
C ILE A 19 -7.51 16.34 -23.76
N ARG A 20 -6.54 15.44 -23.93
CA ARG A 20 -6.68 14.04 -23.56
C ARG A 20 -6.40 13.96 -22.06
N TYR A 21 -7.44 14.17 -21.25
CA TYR A 21 -7.47 13.57 -19.92
C TYR A 21 -7.05 12.10 -20.09
N PRO A 22 -6.05 11.59 -19.35
CA PRO A 22 -5.71 10.18 -19.45
C PRO A 22 -6.99 9.39 -19.15
N PRO A 23 -7.47 8.50 -20.04
CA PRO A 23 -8.82 7.92 -19.98
C PRO A 23 -9.08 7.02 -18.77
N HIS A 24 -8.15 6.96 -17.82
CA HIS A 24 -8.17 6.08 -16.65
C HIS A 24 -8.09 6.82 -15.31
N VAL A 25 -7.99 8.17 -15.30
CA VAL A 25 -7.83 8.93 -14.04
C VAL A 25 -8.98 8.69 -13.04
N PRO A 26 -10.28 8.75 -13.43
CA PRO A 26 -11.37 8.51 -12.49
C PRO A 26 -11.36 7.08 -11.92
N ARG A 27 -11.08 6.08 -12.78
CA ARG A 27 -10.98 4.68 -12.37
C ARG A 27 -9.86 4.47 -11.36
N ILE A 28 -8.67 5.00 -11.62
CA ILE A 28 -7.51 4.84 -10.73
C ILE A 28 -7.72 5.59 -9.43
N HIS A 29 -8.30 6.79 -9.46
CA HIS A 29 -8.60 7.53 -8.24
C HIS A 29 -9.65 6.79 -7.38
N SER A 30 -10.69 6.24 -8.01
CA SER A 30 -11.68 5.42 -7.31
C SER A 30 -11.04 4.16 -6.70
N LEU A 31 -10.22 3.43 -7.46
CA LEU A 31 -9.51 2.24 -6.95
C LEU A 31 -8.55 2.58 -5.80
N THR A 32 -7.84 3.70 -5.91
CA THR A 32 -6.93 4.19 -4.85
C THR A 32 -7.72 4.56 -3.60
N SER A 33 -8.83 5.29 -3.75
CA SER A 33 -9.70 5.66 -2.63
C SER A 33 -10.30 4.45 -1.93
N THR A 34 -10.78 3.46 -2.69
CA THR A 34 -11.33 2.21 -2.15
C THR A 34 -10.25 1.42 -1.40
N THR A 35 -9.05 1.33 -1.99
CA THR A 35 -7.91 0.65 -1.37
C THR A 35 -7.48 1.36 -0.08
N ALA A 36 -7.38 2.70 -0.10
CA ALA A 36 -7.07 3.48 1.08
C ALA A 36 -8.12 3.29 2.20
N GLY A 37 -9.41 3.29 1.87
CA GLY A 37 -10.46 3.02 2.86
C GLY A 37 -10.29 1.65 3.53
N ARG A 38 -9.93 0.63 2.74
CA ARG A 38 -9.69 -0.72 3.26
C ARG A 38 -8.41 -0.82 4.10
N LEU A 39 -7.34 -0.16 3.70
CA LEU A 39 -6.10 -0.09 4.49
C LEU A 39 -6.32 0.66 5.81
N SER A 40 -7.12 1.73 5.80
CA SER A 40 -7.52 2.43 7.03
C SER A 40 -8.32 1.54 7.96
N ALA A 41 -9.27 0.75 7.44
CA ALA A 41 -10.05 -0.21 8.22
C ALA A 41 -9.18 -1.32 8.83
N LEU A 42 -8.04 -1.66 8.22
CA LEU A 42 -7.05 -2.59 8.78
C LEU A 42 -6.18 -1.98 9.89
N GLY A 43 -6.23 -0.65 10.07
CA GLY A 43 -5.47 0.07 11.10
C GLY A 43 -4.23 0.81 10.59
N TYR A 44 -4.04 0.93 9.27
CA TYR A 44 -2.96 1.75 8.72
C TYR A 44 -3.28 3.23 8.83
N THR A 45 -2.26 4.02 9.14
CA THR A 45 -2.29 5.49 9.12
C THR A 45 -1.63 6.02 7.85
N PHE A 46 -2.06 7.18 7.39
CA PHE A 46 -1.50 7.82 6.19
C PHE A 46 -0.73 9.07 6.56
N SER A 47 0.48 9.23 6.01
CA SER A 47 1.28 10.43 6.23
C SER A 47 0.74 11.66 5.48
N ALA A 48 -0.12 11.45 4.49
CA ALA A 48 -0.73 12.50 3.70
C ALA A 48 -2.18 12.14 3.29
N PRO A 49 -3.06 13.13 3.04
CA PRO A 49 -4.40 12.87 2.53
C PRO A 49 -4.36 12.13 1.19
N VAL A 50 -5.14 11.06 1.07
CA VAL A 50 -5.26 10.30 -0.18
C VAL A 50 -6.22 11.03 -1.12
N GLN A 51 -5.67 11.88 -1.99
CA GLN A 51 -6.46 12.68 -2.95
C GLN A 51 -6.25 12.27 -4.42
N THR A 52 -5.23 11.46 -4.69
CA THR A 52 -4.81 11.13 -6.06
C THR A 52 -4.54 9.63 -6.21
N ASN A 53 -3.62 9.27 -7.11
CA ASN A 53 -3.16 7.92 -7.39
C ASN A 53 -2.04 7.45 -6.45
N VAL A 54 -1.78 8.15 -5.34
CA VAL A 54 -0.71 7.84 -4.40
C VAL A 54 -1.25 7.69 -2.98
N ILE A 55 -0.83 6.61 -2.32
CA ILE A 55 -1.03 6.39 -0.87
C ILE A 55 0.35 6.39 -0.21
N ILE A 56 0.51 7.17 0.85
CA ILE A 56 1.74 7.19 1.65
C ILE A 56 1.40 6.63 3.02
N LEU A 57 1.92 5.44 3.33
CA LEU A 57 1.68 4.77 4.59
C LEU A 57 2.64 5.28 5.66
N ASP A 58 2.12 5.52 6.86
CA ASP A 58 2.94 5.76 8.03
C ASP A 58 3.36 4.41 8.65
N LEU A 59 4.46 3.86 8.15
CA LEU A 59 4.98 2.58 8.64
C LEU A 59 5.55 2.69 10.05
N ASP A 60 6.07 3.86 10.41
CA ASP A 60 6.64 4.13 11.73
C ASP A 60 5.55 4.13 12.80
N ALA A 61 4.40 4.77 12.52
CA ALA A 61 3.23 4.72 13.40
C ALA A 61 2.69 3.29 13.60
N ALA A 62 2.82 2.43 12.60
CA ALA A 62 2.46 1.01 12.69
C ALA A 62 3.56 0.14 13.33
N GLY A 63 4.75 0.69 13.58
CA GLY A 63 5.92 -0.04 14.06
C GLY A 63 6.45 -1.08 13.06
N ILE A 64 6.19 -0.89 11.77
CA ILE A 64 6.53 -1.84 10.70
C ILE A 64 7.86 -1.42 10.07
N PRO A 65 8.90 -2.28 10.09
CA PRO A 65 10.14 -1.99 9.37
C PRO A 65 9.91 -2.00 7.85
N ILE A 66 10.56 -1.08 7.14
CA ILE A 66 10.44 -0.97 5.67
C ILE A 66 10.86 -2.26 4.94
N ALA A 67 11.82 -3.01 5.49
CA ALA A 67 12.23 -4.30 4.95
C ALA A 67 11.08 -5.32 4.98
N ALA A 68 10.39 -5.44 6.13
CA ALA A 68 9.24 -6.33 6.26
C ALA A 68 8.11 -5.93 5.31
N PHE A 69 7.88 -4.62 5.12
CA PHE A 69 6.94 -4.13 4.12
C PHE A 69 7.28 -4.60 2.70
N VAL A 70 8.54 -4.45 2.28
CA VAL A 70 8.99 -4.89 0.94
C VAL A 70 8.88 -6.42 0.79
N ASP A 71 9.25 -7.19 1.82
CA ASP A 71 9.25 -8.65 1.78
C ASP A 71 7.83 -9.21 1.60
N TYR A 72 6.84 -8.68 2.33
CA TYR A 72 5.45 -9.14 2.23
C TYR A 72 4.83 -8.85 0.87
N LEU A 73 5.16 -7.68 0.30
CA LEU A 73 4.68 -7.31 -1.03
C LEU A 73 5.37 -8.14 -2.12
N THR A 74 6.67 -8.38 -1.99
CA THR A 74 7.42 -9.24 -2.90
C THR A 74 6.90 -10.68 -2.87
N ALA A 75 6.59 -11.21 -1.67
CA ALA A 75 5.99 -12.53 -1.51
C ALA A 75 4.59 -12.65 -2.15
N ALA A 76 3.86 -11.53 -2.23
CA ALA A 76 2.57 -11.44 -2.94
C ALA A 76 2.73 -11.25 -4.47
N GLY A 77 3.96 -11.27 -4.99
CA GLY A 77 4.27 -11.07 -6.40
C GLY A 77 4.24 -9.60 -6.84
N LEU A 78 4.29 -8.66 -5.89
CA LEU A 78 4.27 -7.23 -6.15
C LEU A 78 5.69 -6.66 -6.07
N GLN A 79 6.17 -6.09 -7.16
CA GLN A 79 7.47 -5.43 -7.19
C GLN A 79 7.32 -3.97 -6.72
N MET A 80 8.06 -3.61 -5.67
CA MET A 80 7.96 -2.31 -5.00
C MET A 80 9.33 -1.71 -4.80
N PHE A 81 9.40 -0.38 -4.81
CA PHE A 81 10.56 0.33 -4.29
C PHE A 81 10.54 0.27 -2.75
N PRO A 82 11.71 0.30 -2.09
CA PRO A 82 11.80 0.36 -0.62
C PRO A 82 11.42 1.75 -0.12
N THR A 83 10.15 2.11 -0.34
CA THR A 83 9.55 3.38 0.04
C THR A 83 8.14 3.11 0.53
N PRO A 84 7.63 3.85 1.53
CA PRO A 84 6.26 3.69 2.05
C PRO A 84 5.18 4.21 1.08
N LYS A 85 5.55 4.49 -0.18
CA LYS A 85 4.69 5.10 -1.19
C LYS A 85 4.14 4.02 -2.11
N LEU A 86 2.82 3.92 -2.16
CA LEU A 86 2.09 3.10 -3.10
C LEU A 86 1.61 4.01 -4.23
N VAL A 87 2.07 3.74 -5.46
CA VAL A 87 1.68 4.53 -6.64
C VAL A 87 0.84 3.66 -7.56
N PHE A 88 -0.41 4.06 -7.75
CA PHE A 88 -1.36 3.40 -8.63
C PHE A 88 -1.19 3.97 -10.04
N TYR A 89 -0.74 3.12 -10.97
CA TYR A 89 -0.64 3.46 -12.38
C TYR A 89 -1.81 2.88 -13.17
N SER A 90 -1.96 3.29 -14.43
CA SER A 90 -3.05 2.85 -15.32
C SER A 90 -3.16 1.33 -15.48
N GLN A 91 -2.06 0.60 -15.25
CA GLN A 91 -1.96 -0.86 -15.33
C GLN A 91 -2.49 -1.58 -14.07
N MET A 92 -2.85 -0.85 -13.01
CA MET A 92 -3.37 -1.45 -11.78
C MET A 92 -4.73 -2.10 -12.02
N THR A 93 -4.82 -3.38 -11.67
CA THR A 93 -6.08 -4.16 -11.67
C THR A 93 -6.63 -4.26 -10.26
N GLU A 94 -7.93 -4.54 -10.15
CA GLU A 94 -8.57 -4.82 -8.86
C GLU A 94 -7.91 -6.03 -8.18
N GLU A 95 -7.58 -7.09 -8.94
CA GLU A 95 -6.86 -8.26 -8.43
C GLU A 95 -5.51 -7.89 -7.78
N THR A 96 -4.77 -6.97 -8.40
CA THR A 96 -3.49 -6.49 -7.85
C THR A 96 -3.72 -5.71 -6.56
N ALA A 97 -4.77 -4.89 -6.51
CA ALA A 97 -5.16 -4.18 -5.29
C ALA A 97 -5.61 -5.14 -4.17
N GLU A 98 -6.31 -6.22 -4.49
CA GLU A 98 -6.67 -7.27 -3.52
C GLU A 98 -5.42 -7.96 -2.95
N LYS A 99 -4.47 -8.34 -3.81
CA LYS A 99 -3.19 -8.94 -3.36
C LYS A 99 -2.42 -8.00 -2.45
N LEU A 100 -2.42 -6.70 -2.77
CA LEU A 100 -1.81 -5.67 -1.93
C LEU A 100 -2.49 -5.59 -0.56
N ILE A 101 -3.82 -5.57 -0.52
CA ILE A 101 -4.59 -5.49 0.73
C ILE A 101 -4.41 -6.75 1.58
N ASP A 102 -4.44 -7.95 0.98
CA ASP A 102 -4.19 -9.21 1.69
C ASP A 102 -2.78 -9.26 2.28
N ALA A 103 -1.75 -8.90 1.50
CA ALA A 103 -0.37 -8.86 1.96
C ALA A 103 -0.18 -7.89 3.15
N LEU A 104 -0.74 -6.68 3.04
CA LEU A 104 -0.68 -5.69 4.11
C LEU A 104 -1.54 -6.07 5.32
N GLY A 105 -2.66 -6.77 5.12
CA GLY A 105 -3.49 -7.32 6.19
C GLY A 105 -2.75 -8.39 7.00
N ARG A 106 -1.98 -9.26 6.34
CA ARG A 106 -1.11 -10.24 7.00
C ARG A 106 0.02 -9.56 7.77
N LEU A 107 0.66 -8.57 7.15
CA LEU A 107 1.76 -7.83 7.77
C LEU A 107 1.34 -7.15 9.07
N ILE A 108 0.23 -6.41 9.07
CA ILE A 108 -0.24 -5.72 10.28
C ILE A 108 -0.71 -6.69 11.37
N THR A 109 -1.29 -7.83 10.97
CA THR A 109 -1.69 -8.89 11.89
C THR A 109 -0.47 -9.53 12.56
N HIS A 110 0.55 -9.87 11.79
CA HIS A 110 1.80 -10.44 12.32
C HIS A 110 2.52 -9.45 13.23
N GLN A 111 2.54 -8.15 12.86
CA GLN A 111 3.12 -7.11 13.70
C GLN A 111 2.38 -6.99 15.05
N ARG A 112 1.05 -7.05 15.03
CA ARG A 112 0.23 -7.04 16.26
C ARG A 112 0.54 -8.24 17.15
N ILE A 113 0.57 -9.44 16.59
CA ILE A 113 0.90 -10.68 17.33
C ILE A 113 2.31 -10.60 17.91
N ALA A 114 3.29 -10.13 17.13
CA ALA A 114 4.67 -9.98 17.59
C ALA A 114 4.76 -9.02 18.78
N ARG A 115 4.02 -7.91 18.75
CA ARG A 115 3.94 -6.95 19.86
C ARG A 115 3.28 -7.58 21.10
N ASP A 116 2.18 -8.29 20.94
CA ASP A 116 1.47 -8.93 22.06
C ASP A 116 2.33 -10.04 22.70
N LEU A 117 3.06 -10.81 21.89
CA LEU A 117 4.04 -11.80 22.37
C LEU A 117 5.23 -11.14 23.08
N ALA A 118 5.71 -10.00 22.60
CA ALA A 118 6.77 -9.25 23.27
C ALA A 118 6.29 -8.72 24.64
N ALA A 119 5.07 -8.19 24.71
CA ALA A 119 4.45 -7.74 25.96
C ALA A 119 4.24 -8.90 26.95
N TRP A 120 3.86 -10.08 26.46
CA TRP A 120 3.77 -11.29 27.29
C TRP A 120 5.14 -11.70 27.85
N LYS A 121 6.22 -11.63 27.06
CA LYS A 121 7.57 -11.98 27.53
C LYS A 121 8.15 -10.97 28.52
N ASP A 122 7.71 -9.71 28.47
CA ASP A 122 8.21 -8.60 29.30
C ASP A 122 7.54 -8.48 30.68
N GLY A 123 6.67 -9.41 31.06
CA GLY A 123 6.17 -9.47 32.43
C GLY A 123 4.99 -8.58 32.77
N ARG A 124 4.31 -8.02 31.77
CA ARG A 124 3.20 -7.09 31.98
C ARG A 124 1.85 -7.82 32.10
N TRP A 125 1.70 -8.64 33.14
CA TRP A 125 0.43 -9.27 33.54
C TRP A 125 -0.28 -8.41 34.59
N GLU A 126 -1.00 -7.39 34.14
CA GLU A 126 -2.08 -6.82 34.94
C GLU A 126 -3.39 -7.55 34.60
N ALA A 127 -3.81 -8.41 35.53
CA ALA A 127 -5.16 -8.88 35.80
C ALA A 127 -6.06 -9.29 34.61
N TYR A 128 -5.97 -10.56 34.22
CA TYR A 128 -7.17 -11.35 33.89
C TYR A 128 -7.48 -12.28 35.08
N GLU A 129 -7.71 -11.69 36.26
CA GLU A 129 -8.54 -12.33 37.28
C GLU A 129 -9.92 -11.69 37.20
N GLY A 130 -10.93 -12.48 36.84
CA GLY A 130 -12.32 -12.08 37.04
C GLY A 130 -13.27 -12.31 35.88
N VAL A 131 -13.30 -13.52 35.31
CA VAL A 131 -14.58 -14.15 34.91
C VAL A 131 -14.41 -15.67 35.13
N CYS A 132 -14.82 -16.12 36.32
CA CYS A 132 -15.23 -17.52 36.52
C CYS A 132 -16.61 -17.74 35.87
#